data_AF-A0A0C3GT67-F1
#
_entry.id   AF-A0A0C3GT67-F1
#
_cell.length_a   1.000
_cell.length_b   1.000
_cell.length_c   1.000
_cell.angle_alpha   90.00
_cell.angle_beta   90.00
_cell.angle_gamma   90.00
#
_symmetry.space_group_name_H-M   'P 1'
#
loop_
_entity.id
_entity.type
_entity.pdbx_description
1 polymer ?
#
loop_
_entity_poly.entity_id
_entity_poly.type
_entity_poly.pdbx_seq_one_letter_code
_entity_poly.pdbx_strand_id
1 'polypeptide(L)'
;MPDSDLTDELELQEADEATDRAQPLHDNPLGNSRLPPTALSPLDNRRSIVQSALDAACKSGDLALTQSILAEHGEYLADQEDIENLLGLRAITAGSRGYADIVSCLLDHGAGCMPSVALFAGSKNSDVAATIRVFEVLFNHGLDLKDAPNVLSLVAGDDTQTPLLRYLLSKGADPDTLDDLDNLALELCDSDASIGILLDYGADTTHAKLLHWAVGISDDEKCIKQMEFVLGRGVDINARATYPGNCPPGSRVYAEGMRRTGNEGTALHWAVRGWYCAREVNRLARVKWLLEKGADKDILDNQGLKAIDYTSDQEIINLLSE
;
A
#
# COMPACT_ATOMS: atom_id res chain seq x y z
N MET A 1 -6.51 -62.77 -8.46
CA MET A 1 -7.34 -63.63 -9.32
C MET A 1 -8.65 -62.89 -9.55
N PRO A 2 -8.92 -62.45 -10.79
CA PRO A 2 -10.11 -61.69 -11.16
C PRO A 2 -11.17 -62.57 -11.84
N ASP A 3 -12.41 -62.08 -11.83
CA ASP A 3 -13.43 -62.21 -12.89
C ASP A 3 -14.48 -61.13 -12.59
N SER A 4 -14.52 -60.05 -13.38
CA SER A 4 -15.39 -59.82 -14.58
C SER A 4 -16.83 -59.44 -14.15
N ASP A 5 -17.52 -58.47 -14.73
CA ASP A 5 -17.49 -57.99 -16.11
C ASP A 5 -18.32 -56.69 -16.27
N LEU A 6 -18.19 -56.07 -17.45
CA LEU A 6 -19.06 -55.11 -18.14
C LEU A 6 -18.86 -53.62 -17.82
N THR A 7 -17.94 -52.92 -18.50
CA THR A 7 -17.98 -52.36 -19.88
C THR A 7 -18.95 -51.18 -20.05
N ASP A 8 -18.41 -50.00 -20.33
CA ASP A 8 -18.67 -49.34 -21.61
C ASP A 8 -17.52 -48.37 -21.91
N GLU A 9 -16.97 -48.56 -23.09
CA GLU A 9 -15.71 -48.04 -23.62
C GLU A 9 -16.01 -47.50 -25.03
N LEU A 10 -15.05 -46.76 -25.57
CA LEU A 10 -14.84 -46.46 -27.00
C LEU A 10 -15.57 -45.22 -27.56
N GLU A 11 -14.99 -44.39 -28.43
CA GLU A 11 -13.62 -44.26 -28.96
C GLU A 11 -13.57 -42.96 -29.79
N LEU A 12 -12.38 -42.38 -29.86
CA LEU A 12 -11.97 -41.43 -30.91
C LEU A 12 -11.49 -42.22 -32.13
N GLN A 13 -11.93 -41.86 -33.33
CA GLN A 13 -11.22 -42.18 -34.57
C GLN A 13 -11.34 -41.04 -35.60
N GLU A 14 -10.17 -40.56 -36.05
CA GLU A 14 -9.98 -39.80 -37.28
C GLU A 14 -9.96 -40.74 -38.49
N ALA A 15 -10.53 -40.32 -39.62
CA ALA A 15 -10.08 -40.74 -40.95
C ALA A 15 -10.56 -39.76 -42.05
N ASP A 16 -9.59 -39.33 -42.87
CA ASP A 16 -9.69 -38.65 -44.17
C ASP A 16 -10.63 -39.37 -45.16
N GLU A 17 -11.32 -38.61 -46.02
CA GLU A 17 -11.22 -38.72 -47.49
C GLU A 17 -12.15 -37.74 -48.23
N ALA A 18 -11.61 -37.17 -49.31
CA ALA A 18 -12.17 -36.12 -50.15
C ALA A 18 -13.33 -36.56 -51.05
N THR A 19 -14.28 -35.67 -51.36
CA THR A 19 -14.86 -35.52 -52.71
C THR A 19 -15.52 -34.14 -52.90
N ASP A 20 -14.83 -33.30 -53.67
CA ASP A 20 -15.29 -32.41 -54.74
C ASP A 20 -16.80 -32.10 -54.89
N ARG A 21 -17.18 -30.82 -54.75
CA ARG A 21 -18.28 -30.16 -55.49
C ARG A 21 -18.22 -28.63 -55.41
N ALA A 22 -17.69 -28.03 -56.47
CA ALA A 22 -18.07 -26.77 -57.13
C ALA A 22 -18.76 -25.63 -56.33
N GLN A 23 -17.98 -24.58 -56.03
CA GLN A 23 -18.15 -23.11 -56.25
C GLN A 23 -19.57 -22.46 -56.40
N PRO A 24 -19.78 -21.18 -55.96
CA PRO A 24 -18.92 -20.06 -56.38
C PRO A 24 -18.56 -18.95 -55.36
N LEU A 25 -17.31 -18.50 -55.52
CA LEU A 25 -16.83 -17.12 -55.60
C LEU A 25 -17.75 -16.01 -55.05
N HIS A 26 -17.41 -15.52 -53.86
CA HIS A 26 -17.60 -14.12 -53.52
C HIS A 26 -16.23 -13.50 -53.23
N ASP A 27 -15.87 -12.53 -54.05
CA ASP A 27 -14.65 -11.73 -53.95
C ASP A 27 -14.52 -11.08 -52.58
N ASN A 28 -13.40 -11.33 -51.91
CA ASN A 28 -12.97 -10.60 -50.73
C ASN A 28 -11.75 -9.76 -51.10
N PRO A 29 -11.89 -8.46 -51.44
CA PRO A 29 -10.77 -7.62 -51.81
C PRO A 29 -10.29 -6.85 -50.59
N LEU A 30 -9.65 -7.52 -49.62
CA LEU A 30 -8.83 -6.84 -48.63
C LEU A 30 -7.55 -7.63 -48.43
N GLY A 31 -6.58 -7.31 -49.28
CA GLY A 31 -5.21 -7.74 -49.11
C GLY A 31 -4.66 -7.31 -47.76
N ASN A 32 -4.03 -8.27 -47.08
CA ASN A 32 -3.11 -8.05 -45.99
C ASN A 32 -1.97 -7.13 -46.47
N SER A 33 -2.20 -5.82 -46.41
CA SER A 33 -1.14 -4.83 -46.43
C SER A 33 -0.82 -4.49 -44.99
N ARG A 34 0.38 -4.88 -44.53
CA ARG A 34 1.00 -4.22 -43.38
C ARG A 34 1.08 -2.74 -43.74
N LEU A 35 0.22 -1.93 -43.16
CA LEU A 35 0.39 -0.49 -43.18
C LEU A 35 1.78 -0.18 -42.55
N PRO A 36 2.64 0.60 -43.22
CA PRO A 36 3.87 1.08 -42.59
C PRO A 36 3.49 1.94 -41.36
N PRO A 37 4.38 2.14 -40.38
CA PRO A 37 4.10 3.05 -39.28
C PRO A 37 3.72 4.40 -39.90
N THR A 38 2.45 4.79 -39.74
CA THR A 38 1.94 6.04 -40.24
C THR A 38 2.79 7.15 -39.65
N ALA A 39 3.54 7.86 -40.51
CA ALA A 39 4.30 9.02 -40.09
C ALA A 39 3.33 9.98 -39.40
N LEU A 40 3.64 10.32 -38.13
CA LEU A 40 2.87 11.30 -37.36
C LEU A 40 2.71 12.57 -38.19
N SER A 41 1.54 13.20 -38.13
CA SER A 41 1.34 14.46 -38.85
C SER A 41 2.37 15.50 -38.33
N PRO A 42 2.72 16.53 -39.11
CA PRO A 42 3.63 17.58 -38.64
C PRO A 42 3.20 18.25 -37.33
N LEU A 43 1.88 18.31 -37.08
CA LEU A 43 1.30 18.82 -35.83
C LEU A 43 1.54 17.83 -34.66
N ASP A 44 1.31 16.54 -34.87
CA ASP A 44 1.55 15.51 -33.86
C ASP A 44 3.03 15.40 -33.49
N ASN A 45 3.92 15.55 -34.49
CA ASN A 45 5.35 15.54 -34.28
C ASN A 45 5.79 16.76 -33.44
N ARG A 46 5.24 17.96 -33.72
CA ARG A 46 5.51 19.16 -32.94
C ARG A 46 5.00 19.04 -31.51
N ARG A 47 3.79 18.51 -31.31
CA ARG A 47 3.20 18.24 -29.98
C ARG A 47 4.10 17.30 -29.17
N SER A 48 4.54 16.20 -29.76
CA SER A 48 5.44 15.23 -29.11
C SER A 48 6.77 15.84 -28.67
N ILE A 49 7.37 16.71 -29.50
CA ILE A 49 8.63 17.41 -29.18
C ILE A 49 8.45 18.35 -27.97
N VAL A 50 7.41 19.18 -27.98
CA VAL A 50 7.15 20.13 -26.88
C VAL A 50 6.86 19.39 -25.58
N GLN A 51 6.07 18.31 -25.62
CA GLN A 51 5.87 17.46 -24.46
C GLN A 51 7.20 16.88 -23.97
N SER A 52 8.02 16.30 -24.84
CA SER A 52 9.32 15.73 -24.44
C SER A 52 10.23 16.78 -23.79
N ALA A 53 10.24 18.02 -24.31
CA ALA A 53 11.00 19.13 -23.74
C ALA A 53 10.48 19.54 -22.34
N LEU A 54 9.15 19.63 -22.17
CA LEU A 54 8.53 19.97 -20.89
C LEU A 54 8.79 18.87 -19.84
N ASP A 55 8.76 17.60 -20.24
CA ASP A 55 9.09 16.47 -19.37
C ASP A 55 10.55 16.53 -18.91
N ALA A 56 11.49 16.81 -19.83
CA ALA A 56 12.89 16.98 -19.49
C ALA A 56 13.11 18.16 -18.51
N ALA A 57 12.44 19.29 -18.73
CA ALA A 57 12.52 20.47 -17.85
C ALA A 57 12.00 20.17 -16.44
N CYS A 58 10.85 19.50 -16.32
CA CYS A 58 10.28 19.11 -15.03
C CYS A 58 11.17 18.09 -14.29
N LYS A 59 11.82 17.17 -15.02
CA LYS A 59 12.75 16.18 -14.45
C LYS A 59 14.06 16.83 -13.99
N SER A 60 14.56 17.82 -14.71
CA SER A 60 15.82 18.51 -14.39
C SER A 60 15.68 19.59 -13.33
N GLY A 61 14.47 20.06 -13.04
CA GLY A 61 14.24 21.17 -12.11
C GLY A 61 14.42 22.55 -12.76
N ASP A 62 14.33 22.63 -14.09
CA ASP A 62 14.47 23.89 -14.83
C ASP A 62 13.14 24.65 -14.88
N LEU A 63 12.92 25.50 -13.87
CA LEU A 63 11.73 26.34 -13.75
C LEU A 63 11.59 27.32 -14.92
N ALA A 64 12.69 27.95 -15.35
CA ALA A 64 12.66 28.96 -16.40
C ALA A 64 12.25 28.33 -17.75
N LEU A 65 12.79 27.16 -18.07
CA LEU A 65 12.40 26.41 -19.26
C LEU A 65 10.95 25.92 -19.17
N THR A 66 10.53 25.43 -18.00
CA THR A 66 9.13 25.04 -17.77
C THR A 66 8.18 26.21 -18.04
N GLN A 67 8.47 27.39 -17.48
CA GLN A 67 7.65 28.60 -17.66
C GLN A 67 7.62 29.05 -19.12
N SER A 68 8.76 29.08 -19.82
CA SER A 68 8.81 29.47 -21.25
C SER A 68 8.00 28.50 -22.11
N ILE A 69 8.11 27.19 -21.89
CA ILE A 69 7.35 26.19 -22.67
C ILE A 69 5.84 26.35 -22.42
N LEU A 70 5.41 26.55 -21.17
CA LEU A 70 3.98 26.72 -20.87
C LEU A 70 3.43 28.03 -21.45
N ALA A 71 4.19 29.13 -21.38
CA ALA A 71 3.78 30.42 -21.92
C ALA A 71 3.70 30.44 -23.45
N GLU A 72 4.65 29.81 -24.14
CA GLU A 72 4.74 29.86 -25.61
C GLU A 72 3.96 28.74 -26.30
N HIS A 73 3.79 27.60 -25.63
CA HIS A 73 3.28 26.38 -26.25
C HIS A 73 2.15 25.69 -25.46
N GLY A 74 1.65 26.28 -24.37
CA GLY A 74 0.60 25.71 -23.52
C GLY A 74 -0.63 25.23 -24.30
N GLU A 75 -1.16 26.06 -25.20
CA GLU A 75 -2.34 25.73 -26.02
C GLU A 75 -2.12 24.59 -27.03
N TYR A 76 -0.86 24.22 -27.32
CA TYR A 76 -0.50 23.18 -28.29
C TYR A 76 -0.19 21.83 -27.65
N LEU A 77 -0.08 21.79 -26.31
CA LEU A 77 0.36 20.60 -25.58
C LEU A 77 -0.64 19.45 -25.68
N ALA A 78 -1.94 19.76 -25.61
CA ALA A 78 -3.02 18.79 -25.56
C ALA A 78 -4.37 19.51 -25.67
N ASP A 79 -5.43 18.76 -25.95
CA ASP A 79 -6.80 19.26 -25.83
C ASP A 79 -7.16 19.37 -24.33
N GLN A 80 -8.23 20.09 -23.96
CA GLN A 80 -8.40 20.54 -22.57
C GLN A 80 -8.57 19.42 -21.52
N GLU A 81 -9.13 18.27 -21.87
CA GLU A 81 -9.21 17.12 -20.96
C GLU A 81 -7.86 16.35 -20.87
N ASP A 82 -7.08 16.40 -21.95
CA ASP A 82 -5.76 15.78 -22.02
C ASP A 82 -4.68 16.64 -21.35
N ILE A 83 -4.84 17.97 -21.33
CA ILE A 83 -3.84 18.89 -20.75
C ILE A 83 -3.76 18.76 -19.23
N GLU A 84 -4.89 18.59 -18.55
CA GLU A 84 -4.93 18.38 -17.10
C GLU A 84 -4.14 17.12 -16.71
N ASN A 85 -4.39 16.00 -17.40
CA ASN A 85 -3.70 14.73 -17.18
C ASN A 85 -2.20 14.81 -17.53
N LEU A 86 -1.88 15.44 -18.66
CA LEU A 86 -0.50 15.63 -19.13
C LEU A 86 0.33 16.45 -18.13
N LEU A 87 -0.22 17.58 -17.66
CA LEU A 87 0.46 18.44 -16.70
C LEU A 87 0.46 17.82 -15.30
N GLY A 88 -0.60 17.09 -14.93
CA GLY A 88 -0.69 16.32 -13.68
C GLY A 88 0.42 15.29 -13.55
N LEU A 89 0.72 14.53 -14.62
CA LEU A 89 1.84 13.57 -14.62
C LEU A 89 3.20 14.25 -14.42
N ARG A 90 3.38 15.46 -14.96
CA ARG A 90 4.58 16.26 -14.74
C ARG A 90 4.64 16.83 -13.34
N ALA A 91 3.51 17.23 -12.77
CA ALA A 91 3.42 17.67 -11.39
C ALA A 91 3.80 16.54 -10.43
N ILE A 92 3.38 15.29 -10.71
CA ILE A 92 3.85 14.11 -9.97
C ILE A 92 5.38 13.99 -10.06
N THR A 93 5.93 14.10 -11.27
CA THR A 93 7.38 13.96 -11.49
C THR A 93 8.18 15.04 -10.76
N ALA A 94 7.75 16.30 -10.85
CA ALA A 94 8.36 17.43 -10.16
C ALA A 94 8.19 17.33 -8.63
N GLY A 95 7.01 16.93 -8.17
CA GLY A 95 6.68 16.74 -6.75
C GLY A 95 7.52 15.64 -6.10
N SER A 96 7.72 14.51 -6.79
CA SER A 96 8.61 13.42 -6.32
C SER A 96 10.07 13.84 -6.14
N ARG A 97 10.47 14.97 -6.74
CA ARG A 97 11.81 15.55 -6.66
C ARG A 97 11.88 16.79 -5.76
N GLY A 98 10.77 17.18 -5.14
CA GLY A 98 10.70 18.36 -4.27
C GLY A 98 10.72 19.70 -4.99
N TYR A 99 10.44 19.74 -6.30
CA TYR A 99 10.45 20.96 -7.10
C TYR A 99 9.14 21.75 -6.96
N ALA A 100 8.90 22.30 -5.77
CA ALA A 100 7.67 22.99 -5.41
C ALA A 100 7.29 24.13 -6.38
N ASP A 101 8.25 24.92 -6.84
CA ASP A 101 7.98 26.03 -7.77
C ASP A 101 7.50 25.54 -9.14
N ILE A 102 8.01 24.39 -9.61
CA ILE A 102 7.55 23.75 -10.85
C ILE A 102 6.14 23.18 -10.65
N VAL A 103 5.88 22.55 -9.50
CA VAL A 103 4.54 22.07 -9.15
C VAL A 103 3.53 23.22 -9.15
N SER A 104 3.85 24.34 -8.50
CA SER A 104 3.01 25.55 -8.48
C SER A 104 2.75 26.04 -9.90
N CYS A 105 3.81 26.16 -10.71
CA CYS A 105 3.70 26.61 -12.09
C CYS A 105 2.78 25.70 -12.92
N LEU A 106 2.88 24.38 -12.77
CA LEU A 106 2.02 23.43 -13.50
C LEU A 106 0.56 23.53 -13.04
N LEU A 107 0.30 23.66 -11.74
CA LEU A 107 -1.05 23.84 -11.19
C LEU A 107 -1.69 25.16 -11.64
N ASP A 108 -0.92 26.25 -11.69
CA ASP A 108 -1.35 27.55 -12.25
C ASP A 108 -1.77 27.45 -13.72
N HIS A 109 -1.22 26.49 -14.47
CA HIS A 109 -1.53 26.24 -15.89
C HIS A 109 -2.57 25.12 -16.10
N GLY A 110 -3.29 24.73 -15.04
CA GLY A 110 -4.41 23.80 -15.14
C GLY A 110 -4.05 22.33 -14.93
N ALA A 111 -2.88 22.01 -14.36
CA ALA A 111 -2.67 20.67 -13.82
C ALA A 111 -3.66 20.40 -12.69
N GLY A 112 -4.26 19.21 -12.66
CA GLY A 112 -5.11 18.79 -11.56
C GLY A 112 -4.31 18.67 -10.26
N CYS A 113 -4.84 19.20 -9.15
CA CYS A 113 -4.27 19.01 -7.82
C CYS A 113 -4.61 17.60 -7.30
N MET A 114 -3.92 16.59 -7.84
CA MET A 114 -4.23 15.20 -7.59
C MET A 114 -3.56 14.67 -6.31
N PRO A 115 -4.22 13.76 -5.56
CA PRO A 115 -3.63 13.03 -4.43
C PRO A 115 -2.31 12.32 -4.78
N SER A 116 -2.15 11.86 -6.02
CA SER A 116 -0.93 11.21 -6.49
C SER A 116 0.31 12.10 -6.35
N VAL A 117 0.20 13.41 -6.57
CA VAL A 117 1.34 14.34 -6.38
C VAL A 117 1.78 14.34 -4.92
N ALA A 118 0.83 14.36 -3.99
CA ALA A 118 1.09 14.27 -2.55
C ALA A 118 1.74 12.94 -2.15
N LEU A 119 1.24 11.81 -2.69
CA LEU A 119 1.77 10.48 -2.40
C LEU A 119 3.25 10.35 -2.84
N PHE A 120 3.61 10.83 -4.03
CA PHE A 120 5.00 10.74 -4.49
C PHE A 120 5.94 11.73 -3.83
N ALA A 121 5.45 12.92 -3.44
CA ALA A 121 6.23 13.87 -2.65
C ALA A 121 6.64 13.28 -1.30
N GLY A 122 5.75 12.51 -0.65
CA GLY A 122 6.01 11.82 0.62
C GLY A 122 6.78 10.50 0.54
N SER A 123 7.44 10.20 -0.59
CA SER A 123 8.13 8.92 -0.77
C SER A 123 9.40 8.79 0.08
N LYS A 124 9.74 7.53 0.43
CA LYS A 124 10.96 7.19 1.18
C LYS A 124 12.20 7.71 0.45
N ASN A 125 13.10 8.37 1.18
CA ASN A 125 14.31 9.09 0.69
C ASN A 125 14.09 10.49 0.11
N SER A 126 12.89 11.06 0.19
CA SER A 126 12.68 12.46 -0.17
C SER A 126 13.33 13.41 0.86
N ASP A 127 13.79 14.58 0.38
CA ASP A 127 14.16 15.69 1.26
C ASP A 127 12.88 16.21 1.93
N VAL A 128 12.73 15.93 3.22
CA VAL A 128 11.57 16.30 4.03
C VAL A 128 11.22 17.79 3.90
N ALA A 129 12.21 18.68 3.87
CA ALA A 129 11.95 20.11 3.75
C ALA A 129 11.43 20.47 2.35
N ALA A 130 11.94 19.83 1.31
CA ALA A 130 11.44 20.02 -0.05
C ALA A 130 10.03 19.44 -0.23
N THR A 131 9.77 18.28 0.35
CA THR A 131 8.44 17.65 0.37
C THR A 131 7.41 18.52 1.08
N ILE A 132 7.75 19.09 2.24
CA ILE A 132 6.87 20.03 2.95
C ILE A 132 6.50 21.22 2.05
N ARG A 133 7.47 21.81 1.32
CA ARG A 133 7.19 22.90 0.36
C ARG A 133 6.24 22.46 -0.76
N VAL A 134 6.38 21.24 -1.26
CA VAL A 134 5.43 20.68 -2.25
C VAL A 134 4.03 20.59 -1.63
N PHE A 135 3.89 20.08 -0.41
CA PHE A 135 2.60 20.06 0.28
C PHE A 135 2.02 21.46 0.52
N GLU A 136 2.83 22.44 0.88
CA GLU A 136 2.37 23.84 1.02
C GLU A 136 1.76 24.36 -0.29
N VAL A 137 2.42 24.11 -1.43
CA VAL A 137 1.86 24.42 -2.76
C VAL A 137 0.54 23.68 -2.98
N LEU A 138 0.51 22.37 -2.76
CA LEU A 138 -0.71 21.58 -2.97
C LEU A 138 -1.88 22.07 -2.10
N PHE A 139 -1.65 22.40 -0.83
CA PHE A 139 -2.68 22.98 0.04
C PHE A 139 -3.17 24.35 -0.45
N ASN A 140 -2.27 25.20 -0.95
CA ASN A 140 -2.65 26.49 -1.54
C ASN A 140 -3.49 26.32 -2.81
N HIS A 141 -3.33 25.20 -3.52
CA HIS A 141 -4.13 24.81 -4.68
C HIS A 141 -5.34 23.92 -4.33
N GLY A 142 -5.67 23.78 -3.04
CA GLY A 142 -6.91 23.15 -2.58
C GLY A 142 -6.84 21.64 -2.34
N LEU A 143 -5.65 21.05 -2.18
CA LEU A 143 -5.53 19.66 -1.72
C LEU A 143 -6.26 19.46 -0.38
N ASP A 144 -7.17 18.51 -0.36
CA ASP A 144 -7.79 17.99 0.86
C ASP A 144 -7.18 16.62 1.17
N LEU A 145 -6.71 16.43 2.41
CA LEU A 145 -6.06 15.18 2.82
C LEU A 145 -7.03 14.00 2.85
N LYS A 146 -8.34 14.24 2.91
CA LYS A 146 -9.34 13.17 2.76
C LYS A 146 -9.27 12.48 1.38
N ASP A 147 -8.77 13.19 0.37
CA ASP A 147 -8.61 12.66 -0.98
C ASP A 147 -7.28 11.91 -1.12
N ALA A 148 -6.39 12.00 -0.11
CA ALA A 148 -5.10 11.32 -0.04
C ALA A 148 -4.96 10.42 1.21
N PRO A 149 -5.85 9.43 1.42
CA PRO A 149 -5.89 8.62 2.65
C PRO A 149 -4.60 7.83 2.92
N ASN A 150 -3.80 7.56 1.90
CA ASN A 150 -2.59 6.73 2.01
C ASN A 150 -1.35 7.54 2.42
N VAL A 151 -1.48 8.87 2.57
CA VAL A 151 -0.31 9.76 2.74
C VAL A 151 0.48 9.47 4.01
N LEU A 152 -0.19 9.10 5.10
CA LEU A 152 0.46 8.76 6.37
C LEU A 152 1.17 7.40 6.30
N SER A 153 0.56 6.42 5.62
CA SER A 153 1.11 5.08 5.44
C SER A 153 2.45 5.07 4.69
N LEU A 154 2.70 6.05 3.83
CA LEU A 154 3.97 6.19 3.11
C LEU A 154 5.13 6.66 3.98
N VAL A 155 4.84 7.37 5.07
CA VAL A 155 5.84 8.03 5.93
C VAL A 155 5.96 7.41 7.32
N ALA A 156 4.93 6.69 7.80
CA ALA A 156 4.90 6.14 9.16
C ALA A 156 5.99 5.09 9.43
N GLY A 157 6.33 4.28 8.43
CA GLY A 157 7.37 3.25 8.50
C GLY A 157 8.78 3.74 8.16
N ASP A 158 9.10 5.00 8.45
CA ASP A 158 10.44 5.56 8.31
C ASP A 158 10.67 6.68 9.33
N ASP A 159 11.53 6.43 10.32
CA ASP A 159 11.83 7.40 11.38
C ASP A 159 12.38 8.73 10.87
N THR A 160 13.05 8.71 9.70
CA THR A 160 13.56 9.93 9.08
C THR A 160 12.44 10.85 8.58
N GLN A 161 11.25 10.29 8.36
CA GLN A 161 10.06 11.01 7.91
C GLN A 161 9.17 11.49 9.05
N THR A 162 9.55 11.27 10.32
CA THR A 162 8.78 11.76 11.47
C THR A 162 8.47 13.27 11.47
N PRO A 163 9.30 14.18 10.93
CA PRO A 163 8.92 15.59 10.80
C PRO A 163 7.82 15.80 9.75
N LEU A 164 7.84 15.05 8.64
CA LEU A 164 6.78 15.08 7.64
C LEU A 164 5.48 14.48 8.20
N LEU A 165 5.57 13.37 8.94
CA LEU A 165 4.44 12.76 9.63
C LEU A 165 3.75 13.76 10.58
N ARG A 166 4.53 14.44 11.45
CA ARG A 166 3.99 15.49 12.33
C ARG A 166 3.37 16.64 11.53
N TYR A 167 4.01 17.05 10.44
CA TYR A 167 3.50 18.12 9.59
C TYR A 167 2.14 17.75 8.99
N LEU A 168 2.00 16.57 8.38
CA LEU A 168 0.75 16.12 7.77
C LEU A 168 -0.39 15.99 8.79
N LEU A 169 -0.10 15.41 9.96
CA LEU A 169 -1.06 15.34 11.07
C LEU A 169 -1.47 16.74 11.57
N SER A 170 -0.52 17.68 11.66
CA SER A 170 -0.82 19.07 12.02
C SER A 170 -1.68 19.82 10.99
N LYS A 171 -1.74 19.30 9.75
CA LYS A 171 -2.59 19.79 8.66
C LYS A 171 -3.94 19.08 8.59
N GLY A 172 -4.24 18.19 9.54
CA GLY A 172 -5.52 17.50 9.65
C GLY A 172 -5.58 16.16 8.94
N ALA A 173 -4.45 15.52 8.62
CA ALA A 173 -4.47 14.12 8.23
C ALA A 173 -5.08 13.30 9.37
N ASP A 174 -6.09 12.48 9.06
CA ASP A 174 -6.69 11.56 10.01
C ASP A 174 -5.74 10.37 10.21
N PRO A 175 -5.25 10.10 11.44
CA PRO A 175 -4.32 9.02 11.70
C PRO A 175 -4.90 7.61 11.48
N ASP A 176 -6.22 7.49 11.42
CA ASP A 176 -6.94 6.22 11.29
C ASP A 176 -7.44 5.95 9.86
N THR A 177 -6.96 6.72 8.87
CA THR A 177 -7.22 6.41 7.46
C THR A 177 -6.57 5.09 7.06
N LEU A 178 -7.32 4.29 6.29
CA LEU A 178 -6.84 3.06 5.69
C LEU A 178 -6.17 3.34 4.36
N ASP A 179 -5.05 2.67 4.12
CA ASP A 179 -4.45 2.64 2.79
C ASP A 179 -5.19 1.70 1.81
N ASP A 180 -4.76 1.66 0.54
CA ASP A 180 -5.32 0.76 -0.48
C ASP A 180 -5.22 -0.75 -0.14
N LEU A 181 -4.45 -1.09 0.90
CA LEU A 181 -4.25 -2.44 1.41
C LEU A 181 -4.93 -2.66 2.77
N ASP A 182 -5.85 -1.77 3.15
CA ASP A 182 -6.56 -1.75 4.43
C ASP A 182 -5.62 -1.74 5.65
N ASN A 183 -4.49 -1.03 5.55
CA ASN A 183 -3.61 -0.80 6.69
C ASN A 183 -3.87 0.57 7.31
N LEU A 184 -3.89 0.61 8.64
CA LEU A 184 -3.71 1.83 9.39
C LEU A 184 -2.23 2.26 9.34
N ALA A 185 -1.95 3.55 9.32
CA ALA A 185 -0.58 4.07 9.40
C ALA A 185 0.16 3.53 10.64
N LEU A 186 -0.57 3.32 11.73
CA LEU A 186 -0.06 2.78 12.98
C LEU A 186 0.46 1.33 12.87
N GLU A 187 -0.07 0.53 11.93
CA GLU A 187 0.40 -0.84 11.64
C GLU A 187 1.73 -0.88 10.88
N LEU A 188 2.09 0.22 10.23
CA LEU A 188 3.27 0.32 9.37
C LEU A 188 4.48 0.95 10.08
N CYS A 189 4.33 1.33 11.34
CA CYS A 189 5.39 1.98 12.10
C CYS A 189 6.52 1.02 12.45
N ASP A 190 7.77 1.46 12.20
CA ASP A 190 8.97 0.69 12.51
C ASP A 190 9.61 1.10 13.85
N SER A 191 9.09 2.14 14.52
CA SER A 191 9.63 2.64 15.79
C SER A 191 8.60 3.24 16.73
N ASP A 192 9.02 3.35 17.99
CA ASP A 192 8.29 4.02 19.06
C ASP A 192 8.07 5.51 18.78
N ALA A 193 8.94 6.15 17.97
CA ALA A 193 8.80 7.56 17.62
C ALA A 193 7.59 7.79 16.71
N SER A 194 7.44 7.01 15.65
CA SER A 194 6.30 7.10 14.73
C SER A 194 4.99 6.66 15.39
N ILE A 195 5.02 5.54 16.14
CA ILE A 195 3.88 5.09 16.97
C ILE A 195 3.48 6.23 17.91
N GLY A 196 4.46 6.81 18.60
CA GLY A 196 4.21 7.87 19.55
C GLY A 196 3.58 9.10 18.93
N ILE A 197 4.05 9.52 17.75
CA ILE A 197 3.47 10.64 17.01
C ILE A 197 2.01 10.38 16.67
N LEU A 198 1.69 9.24 16.06
CA LEU A 198 0.31 8.93 15.67
C LEU A 198 -0.63 8.93 16.88
N LEU A 199 -0.21 8.30 17.98
CA LEU A 199 -0.98 8.27 19.22
C LEU A 199 -1.13 9.66 19.86
N ASP A 200 -0.11 10.53 19.79
CA ASP A 200 -0.20 11.91 20.27
C ASP A 200 -1.24 12.72 19.47
N TYR A 201 -1.48 12.35 18.22
CA TYR A 201 -2.52 12.93 17.35
C TYR A 201 -3.85 12.15 17.38
N GLY A 202 -3.99 11.20 18.31
CA GLY A 202 -5.27 10.54 18.60
C GLY A 202 -5.57 9.28 17.80
N ALA A 203 -4.55 8.65 17.17
CA ALA A 203 -4.73 7.37 16.50
C ALA A 203 -5.34 6.31 17.43
N ASP A 204 -6.30 5.55 16.90
CA ASP A 204 -6.93 4.47 17.64
C ASP A 204 -6.02 3.23 17.69
N THR A 205 -5.90 2.67 18.90
CA THR A 205 -5.11 1.47 19.16
C THR A 205 -5.88 0.17 19.00
N THR A 206 -7.21 0.23 18.95
CA THR A 206 -8.09 -0.96 18.98
C THR A 206 -7.79 -1.94 17.84
N HIS A 207 -7.51 -1.43 16.64
CA HIS A 207 -7.36 -2.25 15.44
C HIS A 207 -5.92 -2.37 14.93
N ALA A 208 -4.99 -1.58 15.48
CA ALA A 208 -3.61 -1.46 14.98
C ALA A 208 -2.69 -2.63 15.37
N LYS A 209 -3.16 -3.58 16.20
CA LYS A 209 -2.40 -4.80 16.56
C LYS A 209 -1.00 -4.50 17.13
N LEU A 210 -0.81 -3.34 17.76
CA LEU A 210 0.51 -2.85 18.21
C LEU A 210 1.24 -3.86 19.11
N LEU A 211 0.53 -4.43 20.09
CA LEU A 211 1.12 -5.40 20.99
C LEU A 211 1.43 -6.73 20.29
N HIS A 212 0.61 -7.13 19.32
CA HIS A 212 0.84 -8.32 18.49
C HIS A 212 2.09 -8.17 17.63
N TRP A 213 2.28 -7.01 17.00
CA TRP A 213 3.48 -6.69 16.23
C TRP A 213 4.74 -6.63 17.10
N ALA A 214 4.64 -6.02 18.28
CA ALA A 214 5.76 -5.96 19.22
C ALA A 214 6.22 -7.37 19.63
N VAL A 215 5.28 -8.28 19.88
CA VAL A 215 5.54 -9.71 20.17
C VAL A 215 6.16 -10.45 18.98
N GLY A 216 6.15 -9.90 17.77
CA GLY A 216 6.81 -10.48 16.58
C GLY A 216 8.26 -10.05 16.39
N ILE A 217 8.76 -9.04 17.12
CA ILE A 217 10.14 -8.54 16.96
C ILE A 217 11.13 -9.64 17.32
N SER A 218 12.08 -9.97 16.44
CA SER A 218 13.00 -11.09 16.68
C SER A 218 14.04 -10.84 17.79
N ASP A 219 14.39 -9.57 18.03
CA ASP A 219 15.28 -9.17 19.13
C ASP A 219 14.48 -9.09 20.43
N ASP A 220 14.79 -9.96 21.39
CA ASP A 220 14.01 -10.09 22.63
C ASP A 220 14.05 -8.80 23.49
N GLU A 221 15.17 -8.08 23.52
CA GLU A 221 15.27 -6.84 24.29
C GLU A 221 14.40 -5.74 23.68
N LYS A 222 14.46 -5.59 22.34
CA LYS A 222 13.59 -4.64 21.62
C LYS A 222 12.12 -5.02 21.70
N CYS A 223 11.81 -6.31 21.63
CA CYS A 223 10.46 -6.84 21.80
C CYS A 223 9.86 -6.37 23.14
N ILE A 224 10.54 -6.64 24.26
CA ILE A 224 10.04 -6.25 25.58
C ILE A 224 9.95 -4.72 25.72
N LYS A 225 10.95 -3.96 25.24
CA LYS A 225 10.90 -2.49 25.28
C LYS A 225 9.71 -1.92 24.51
N GLN A 226 9.44 -2.43 23.31
CA GLN A 226 8.29 -1.97 22.53
C GLN A 226 6.98 -2.39 23.19
N MET A 227 6.88 -3.61 23.74
CA MET A 227 5.72 -4.06 24.51
C MET A 227 5.46 -3.16 25.73
N GLU A 228 6.51 -2.78 26.46
CA GLU A 228 6.43 -1.81 27.56
C GLU A 228 5.97 -0.43 27.08
N PHE A 229 6.51 0.05 25.98
CA PHE A 229 6.15 1.33 25.38
C PHE A 229 4.67 1.37 24.99
N VAL A 230 4.19 0.40 24.21
CA VAL A 230 2.80 0.39 23.71
C VAL A 230 1.80 0.18 24.85
N LEU A 231 2.13 -0.67 25.84
CA LEU A 231 1.28 -0.83 27.03
C LEU A 231 1.24 0.46 27.87
N GLY A 232 2.38 1.16 27.99
CA GLY A 232 2.46 2.47 28.64
C GLY A 232 1.68 3.57 27.91
N ARG A 233 1.37 3.38 26.63
CA ARG A 233 0.48 4.24 25.83
C ARG A 233 -1.02 3.89 25.97
N GLY A 234 -1.37 2.89 26.78
CA GLY A 234 -2.75 2.51 27.05
C GLY A 234 -3.34 1.47 26.09
N VAL A 235 -2.50 0.78 25.30
CA VAL A 235 -2.95 -0.37 24.49
C VAL A 235 -3.50 -1.46 25.40
N ASP A 236 -4.69 -1.98 25.11
CA ASP A 236 -5.28 -3.09 25.86
C ASP A 236 -4.49 -4.39 25.61
N ILE A 237 -3.94 -4.95 26.69
CA ILE A 237 -3.19 -6.21 26.68
C ILE A 237 -4.01 -7.40 26.18
N ASN A 238 -5.34 -7.32 26.34
CA ASN A 238 -6.30 -8.36 25.98
C ASN A 238 -7.01 -8.08 24.66
N ALA A 239 -6.62 -7.02 23.94
CA ALA A 239 -7.14 -6.73 22.61
C ALA A 239 -6.93 -7.93 21.68
N ARG A 240 -7.98 -8.31 21.00
CA ARG A 240 -7.93 -9.31 19.94
C ARG A 240 -7.47 -8.63 18.65
N ALA A 241 -6.62 -9.31 17.89
CA ALA A 241 -6.25 -8.81 16.58
C ALA A 241 -7.49 -8.78 15.69
N THR A 242 -7.89 -7.62 15.19
CA THR A 242 -9.03 -7.51 14.27
C THR A 242 -8.57 -7.01 12.92
N TYR A 243 -9.33 -7.34 11.88
CA TYR A 243 -9.16 -6.72 10.59
C TYR A 243 -9.86 -5.34 10.57
N PRO A 244 -9.13 -4.22 10.39
CA PRO A 244 -9.76 -2.88 10.32
C PRO A 244 -10.43 -2.62 8.96
N GLY A 245 -10.09 -3.43 7.95
CA GLY A 245 -10.47 -3.17 6.57
C GLY A 245 -11.94 -3.36 6.28
N ASN A 246 -12.39 -2.66 5.25
CA ASN A 246 -13.77 -2.71 4.78
C ASN A 246 -13.93 -3.52 3.49
N CYS A 247 -12.86 -4.14 2.99
CA CYS A 247 -12.94 -4.95 1.79
C CYS A 247 -13.92 -6.13 1.94
N PRO A 248 -14.71 -6.45 0.89
CA PRO A 248 -15.66 -7.54 0.94
C PRO A 248 -14.99 -8.89 1.28
N PRO A 249 -15.65 -9.73 2.09
CA PRO A 249 -15.23 -11.11 2.30
C PRO A 249 -15.01 -11.84 0.97
N GLY A 250 -13.89 -12.57 0.88
CA GLY A 250 -13.51 -13.31 -0.33
C GLY A 250 -12.64 -12.53 -1.33
N SER A 251 -12.46 -11.22 -1.15
CA SER A 251 -11.46 -10.47 -1.93
C SER A 251 -10.03 -10.86 -1.54
N ARG A 252 -9.07 -10.63 -2.46
CA ARG A 252 -7.64 -10.88 -2.17
C ARG A 252 -7.13 -10.01 -1.01
N VAL A 253 -7.57 -8.75 -0.94
CA VAL A 253 -7.19 -7.81 0.12
C VAL A 253 -7.76 -8.26 1.46
N TYR A 254 -9.03 -8.65 1.50
CA TYR A 254 -9.63 -9.24 2.71
C TYR A 254 -8.87 -10.49 3.16
N ALA A 255 -8.57 -11.41 2.25
CA ALA A 255 -7.83 -12.64 2.59
C ALA A 255 -6.43 -12.32 3.14
N GLU A 256 -5.74 -11.31 2.61
CA GLU A 256 -4.44 -10.86 3.11
C GLU A 256 -4.57 -10.16 4.47
N GLY A 257 -5.55 -9.27 4.62
CA GLY A 257 -5.92 -8.64 5.88
C GLY A 257 -6.16 -9.67 6.98
N MET A 258 -7.02 -10.65 6.72
CA MET A 258 -7.32 -11.73 7.65
C MET A 258 -6.10 -12.59 7.98
N ARG A 259 -5.21 -12.88 7.03
CA ARG A 259 -3.96 -13.60 7.31
C ARG A 259 -3.12 -12.87 8.37
N ARG A 260 -3.10 -11.54 8.34
CA ARG A 260 -2.34 -10.70 9.28
C ARG A 260 -2.97 -10.62 10.68
N THR A 261 -4.20 -11.09 10.87
CA THR A 261 -4.85 -11.11 12.21
C THR A 261 -4.47 -12.33 13.05
N GLY A 262 -3.85 -13.36 12.46
CA GLY A 262 -3.42 -14.55 13.20
C GLY A 262 -4.57 -15.27 13.92
N ASN A 263 -5.71 -15.48 13.25
CA ASN A 263 -6.98 -16.02 13.80
C ASN A 263 -7.68 -15.11 14.81
N GLU A 264 -7.39 -13.80 14.79
CA GLU A 264 -7.96 -12.82 15.69
C GLU A 264 -7.80 -13.16 17.19
N GLY A 265 -6.65 -13.75 17.54
CA GLY A 265 -6.24 -13.98 18.92
C GLY A 265 -5.65 -12.74 19.59
N THR A 266 -5.36 -12.84 20.88
CA THR A 266 -4.63 -11.82 21.64
C THR A 266 -3.12 -11.87 21.38
N ALA A 267 -2.36 -10.89 21.87
CA ALA A 267 -0.90 -10.91 21.81
C ALA A 267 -0.31 -12.16 22.50
N LEU A 268 -0.99 -12.69 23.53
CA LEU A 268 -0.63 -13.96 24.17
C LEU A 268 -0.71 -15.15 23.22
N HIS A 269 -1.75 -15.23 22.38
CA HIS A 269 -1.84 -16.27 21.36
C HIS A 269 -0.67 -16.20 20.39
N TRP A 270 -0.26 -14.98 19.98
CA TRP A 270 0.85 -14.78 19.06
C TRP A 270 2.19 -15.15 19.70
N ALA A 271 2.41 -14.78 20.97
CA ALA A 271 3.62 -15.11 21.72
C ALA A 271 3.82 -16.63 21.85
N VAL A 272 2.75 -17.36 22.18
CA VAL A 272 2.80 -18.83 22.30
C VAL A 272 3.11 -19.49 20.97
N ARG A 273 2.49 -19.03 19.88
CA ARG A 273 2.70 -19.58 18.53
C ARG A 273 4.06 -19.23 17.94
N GLY A 274 4.72 -18.18 18.44
CA GLY A 274 5.87 -17.57 17.77
C GLY A 274 5.50 -17.01 16.39
N TRP A 275 4.26 -16.52 16.24
CA TRP A 275 3.75 -16.04 14.97
C TRP A 275 4.56 -14.82 14.48
N TYR A 276 4.74 -14.72 13.15
CA TYR A 276 5.53 -13.67 12.49
C TYR A 276 7.03 -13.58 12.88
N CYS A 277 7.53 -14.50 13.70
CA CYS A 277 8.94 -14.55 14.05
C CYS A 277 9.70 -15.34 12.98
N ALA A 278 10.50 -14.65 12.15
CA ALA A 278 11.33 -15.30 11.13
C ALA A 278 12.52 -16.10 11.70
N ARG A 279 12.78 -15.95 13.01
CA ARG A 279 13.89 -16.57 13.74
C ARG A 279 13.37 -17.17 15.05
N GLU A 280 14.17 -18.05 15.63
CA GLU A 280 13.92 -18.54 16.99
C GLU A 280 13.94 -17.37 17.98
N VAL A 281 12.85 -17.23 18.73
CA VAL A 281 12.63 -16.17 19.72
C VAL A 281 12.38 -16.79 21.09
N ASN A 282 12.66 -16.05 22.15
CA ASN A 282 12.37 -16.50 23.50
C ASN A 282 10.86 -16.36 23.81
N ARG A 283 10.07 -17.34 23.36
CA ARG A 283 8.61 -17.39 23.58
C ARG A 283 8.26 -17.40 25.07
N LEU A 284 9.03 -18.14 25.87
CA LEU A 284 8.80 -18.25 27.31
C LEU A 284 8.88 -16.88 28.00
N ALA A 285 9.90 -16.08 27.68
CA ALA A 285 10.05 -14.74 28.23
C ALA A 285 8.89 -13.81 27.87
N ARG A 286 8.43 -13.87 26.61
CA ARG A 286 7.30 -13.05 26.12
C ARG A 286 5.99 -13.45 26.80
N VAL A 287 5.70 -14.75 26.88
CA VAL A 287 4.52 -15.29 27.55
C VAL A 287 4.52 -14.90 29.03
N LYS A 288 5.64 -15.11 29.72
CA LYS A 288 5.80 -14.75 31.13
C LYS A 288 5.54 -13.25 31.36
N TRP A 289 6.16 -12.39 30.54
CA TRP A 289 5.95 -10.94 30.64
C TRP A 289 4.47 -10.57 30.44
N LEU A 290 3.80 -11.14 29.44
CA LEU A 290 2.39 -10.85 29.17
C LEU A 290 1.49 -11.24 30.35
N LEU A 291 1.70 -12.41 30.94
CA LEU A 291 0.95 -12.87 32.12
C LEU A 291 1.22 -11.96 33.33
N GLU A 292 2.48 -11.58 33.58
CA GLU A 292 2.85 -10.65 34.66
C GLU A 292 2.19 -9.27 34.50
N LYS A 293 1.87 -8.86 33.27
CA LYS A 293 1.17 -7.61 32.96
C LYS A 293 -0.35 -7.75 32.88
N GLY A 294 -0.90 -8.93 33.15
CA GLY A 294 -2.34 -9.15 33.23
C GLY A 294 -3.00 -9.63 31.94
N ALA A 295 -2.25 -10.27 31.04
CA ALA A 295 -2.85 -10.96 29.90
C ALA A 295 -3.76 -12.10 30.38
N ASP A 296 -5.00 -12.11 29.89
CA ASP A 296 -5.97 -13.14 30.16
C ASP A 296 -5.73 -14.35 29.25
N LYS A 297 -5.40 -15.48 29.90
CA LYS A 297 -5.10 -16.75 29.28
C LYS A 297 -6.34 -17.55 28.83
N ASP A 298 -7.52 -17.13 29.27
CA ASP A 298 -8.79 -17.82 29.01
C ASP A 298 -9.56 -17.25 27.80
N ILE A 299 -9.08 -16.16 27.19
CA ILE A 299 -9.67 -15.58 25.98
C ILE A 299 -9.59 -16.59 24.83
N LEU A 300 -10.69 -16.73 24.10
CA LEU A 300 -10.80 -17.57 22.90
C LEU A 300 -10.56 -16.73 21.64
N ASP A 301 -9.81 -17.30 20.70
CA ASP A 301 -9.66 -16.76 19.35
C ASP A 301 -10.87 -17.12 18.45
N ASN A 302 -10.79 -16.83 17.14
CA ASN A 302 -11.89 -17.15 16.21
C ASN A 302 -12.08 -18.66 15.94
N GLN A 303 -11.13 -19.50 16.37
CA GLN A 303 -11.27 -20.96 16.30
C GLN A 303 -11.87 -21.53 17.59
N GLY A 304 -12.15 -20.68 18.59
CA GLY A 304 -12.62 -21.11 19.90
C GLY A 304 -11.51 -21.74 20.74
N LEU A 305 -10.24 -21.44 20.42
CA LEU A 305 -9.07 -21.98 21.10
C LEU A 305 -8.47 -20.93 22.03
N LYS A 306 -7.95 -21.39 23.17
CA LYS A 306 -7.14 -20.59 24.10
C LYS A 306 -5.69 -20.57 23.65
N ALA A 307 -4.89 -19.65 24.20
CA ALA A 307 -3.46 -19.59 23.93
C ALA A 307 -2.73 -20.90 24.26
N ILE A 308 -3.13 -21.59 25.33
CA ILE A 308 -2.52 -22.88 25.75
C ILE A 308 -2.70 -23.99 24.72
N ASP A 309 -3.78 -23.96 23.92
CA ASP A 309 -4.09 -25.01 22.94
C ASP A 309 -3.11 -25.01 21.75
N TYR A 310 -2.30 -23.96 21.61
CA TYR A 310 -1.31 -23.80 20.55
C TYR A 310 0.10 -24.26 20.90
N THR A 311 0.35 -24.78 22.10
CA THR A 311 1.69 -25.18 22.53
C THR A 311 1.77 -26.62 23.02
N SER A 312 2.90 -27.26 22.74
CA SER A 312 3.33 -28.53 23.34
C SER A 312 4.51 -28.33 24.29
N ASP A 313 4.95 -27.10 24.50
CA ASP A 313 6.06 -26.75 25.40
C ASP A 313 5.58 -26.79 26.84
N GLN A 314 6.15 -27.69 27.64
CA GLN A 314 5.72 -27.94 29.01
C GLN A 314 5.92 -26.72 29.93
N GLU A 315 6.95 -25.90 29.69
CA GLU A 315 7.20 -24.73 30.53
C GLU A 315 6.13 -23.65 30.28
N ILE A 316 5.77 -23.44 29.01
CA ILE A 316 4.68 -22.52 28.63
C ILE A 316 3.32 -23.07 29.12
N ILE A 317 3.09 -24.39 29.01
CA ILE A 317 1.87 -25.03 29.53
C ILE A 317 1.73 -24.81 31.03
N ASN A 318 2.81 -24.96 31.80
CA ASN A 318 2.79 -24.74 33.24
C ASN A 318 2.38 -23.29 33.56
N LEU A 319 3.00 -22.30 32.90
CA LEU A 319 2.66 -20.88 33.07
C LEU A 319 1.19 -20.58 32.75
N LEU A 320 0.63 -21.21 31.72
CA LEU A 320 -0.77 -21.00 31.33
C LEU A 320 -1.77 -21.81 32.16
N SER A 321 -1.30 -22.80 32.93
CA SER A 321 -2.16 -23.63 33.77
C SER A 321 -2.29 -23.12 35.22
N GLU A 322 -1.33 -22.30 35.68
CA GLU A 322 -1.30 -21.66 37.01
C GLU A 322 -2.39 -20.60 37.21
#